data_AF-A0A6M0AK11-F1
#
_entry.id   AF-A0A6M0AK11-F1
#
_cell.length_a   1.000
_cell.length_b   1.000
_cell.length_c   1.000
_cell.angle_alpha   90.00
_cell.angle_beta   90.00
_cell.angle_gamma   90.00
#
_symmetry.space_group_name_H-M   'P 1'
#
loop_
_entity.id
_entity.type
_entity.pdbx_description
1 polymer ?
#
loop_
_entity_poly.entity_id
_entity_poly.type
_entity_poly.pdbx_seq_one_letter_code
_entity_poly.pdbx_strand_id
1 'polypeptide(L)'
;MSCTLEVLLRFPIVKLLDYSSQVLEESNNPFAVIVAAHLANQQTKQDVEQRYQIKLRVAKRLYQRGYGRQDILELFRLIDWLISLPDNWQTGFTEEIRRYEEESSGVTMLK
;
A
#
# COMPACT_ATOMS: atom_id res chain seq x y z
N MET A 1 54.13 5.74 -5.30
CA MET A 1 53.09 6.33 -4.45
C MET A 1 51.77 5.68 -4.80
N SER A 2 51.30 4.77 -3.96
CA SER A 2 50.01 4.10 -4.13
C SER A 2 48.95 4.90 -3.39
N CYS A 3 47.99 5.45 -4.13
CA CYS A 3 46.84 6.15 -3.57
C CYS A 3 45.70 5.13 -3.41
N THR A 4 45.29 4.88 -2.18
CA THR A 4 44.13 4.02 -1.88
C THR A 4 42.88 4.89 -1.84
N LEU A 5 41.83 4.48 -2.54
CA LEU A 5 40.52 5.14 -2.50
C LEU A 5 39.61 4.36 -1.54
N GLU A 6 39.11 5.04 -0.52
CA GLU A 6 38.12 4.48 0.40
C GLU A 6 36.73 5.04 0.10
N VAL A 7 35.71 4.18 0.12
CA VAL A 7 34.30 4.55 -0.01
C VAL A 7 33.58 4.22 1.29
N LEU A 8 32.96 5.23 1.89
CA LEU A 8 32.24 5.11 3.15
C LEU A 8 30.72 5.10 2.89
N LEU A 9 30.10 3.94 3.11
CA LEU A 9 28.65 3.77 3.00
C LEU A 9 28.00 3.85 4.38
N ARG A 10 26.92 4.63 4.51
CA ARG A 10 26.09 4.69 5.72
C ARG A 10 24.69 4.16 5.41
N PHE A 11 24.23 3.20 6.20
CA PHE A 11 22.91 2.59 6.07
C PHE A 11 22.07 2.95 7.30
N PRO A 12 21.35 4.09 7.29
CA PRO A 12 20.49 4.44 8.40
C PRO A 12 19.36 3.40 8.54
N ILE A 13 19.11 2.95 9.77
CA ILE A 13 18.05 2.00 10.10
C ILE A 13 16.91 2.78 10.74
N VAL A 14 15.68 2.58 10.27
CA VAL A 14 14.46 3.14 10.84
C VAL A 14 13.46 2.03 11.15
N LYS A 15 12.75 2.12 12.27
CA LYS A 15 11.67 1.20 12.59
C LYS A 15 10.37 1.73 12.02
N LEU A 16 9.67 0.89 11.25
CA LEU A 16 8.37 1.26 10.68
C LEU A 16 7.29 1.48 11.74
N LEU A 17 7.44 0.87 12.92
CA LEU A 17 6.54 1.01 14.07
C LEU A 17 6.61 2.40 14.72
N ASP A 18 7.66 3.18 14.45
CA ASP A 18 7.84 4.51 15.05
C ASP A 18 7.02 5.59 14.31
N TYR A 19 6.42 5.25 13.15
CA TYR A 19 5.57 6.17 12.39
C TYR A 19 4.12 6.15 12.88
N SER A 20 3.52 7.34 13.06
CA SER A 20 2.10 7.47 13.36
C SER A 20 1.25 7.31 12.09
N SER A 21 0.00 6.85 12.27
CA SER A 21 -0.95 6.73 11.16
C SER A 21 -1.19 8.06 10.46
N GLN A 22 -1.32 9.17 11.20
CA GLN A 22 -1.55 10.51 10.67
C GLN A 22 -0.47 10.93 9.65
N VAL A 23 0.81 10.77 10.01
CA VAL A 23 1.94 11.13 9.13
C VAL A 23 1.93 10.31 7.84
N LEU A 24 1.56 9.02 7.92
CA LEU A 24 1.48 8.13 6.76
C LEU A 24 0.28 8.47 5.85
N GLU A 25 -0.82 8.93 6.43
CA GLU A 25 -2.02 9.32 5.70
C GLU A 25 -1.86 10.63 4.93
N GLU A 26 -1.10 11.58 5.48
CA GLU A 26 -0.81 12.88 4.87
C GLU A 26 0.32 12.82 3.82
N SER A 27 1.19 11.81 3.89
CA SER A 27 2.32 11.67 2.97
C SER A 27 1.89 11.22 1.57
N ASN A 28 2.36 11.90 0.53
CA ASN A 28 2.19 11.49 -0.88
C ASN A 28 3.15 10.36 -1.30
N ASN A 29 3.98 9.85 -0.39
CA ASN A 29 4.86 8.73 -0.70
C ASN A 29 4.03 7.44 -0.86
N PRO A 30 4.17 6.67 -1.95
CA PRO A 30 3.44 5.41 -2.15
C PRO A 30 3.74 4.38 -1.06
N PHE A 31 4.95 4.37 -0.51
CA PHE A 31 5.29 3.50 0.61
C PHE A 31 4.57 3.88 1.91
N ALA A 32 4.11 5.12 2.07
CA ALA A 32 3.34 5.50 3.24
C ALA A 32 2.02 4.71 3.34
N VAL A 33 1.37 4.46 2.20
CA VAL A 33 0.17 3.61 2.10
C VAL A 33 0.48 2.18 2.53
N ILE A 34 1.62 1.65 2.07
CA ILE A 34 2.06 0.28 2.38
C ILE A 34 2.39 0.14 3.87
N VAL A 35 3.12 1.10 4.45
CA VAL A 35 3.47 1.07 5.87
C VAL A 35 2.21 1.20 6.72
N ALA A 36 1.28 2.10 6.37
CA ALA A 36 -0.01 2.21 7.06
C ALA A 36 -0.82 0.90 6.98
N ALA A 37 -0.84 0.25 5.81
CA ALA A 37 -1.47 -1.05 5.61
C ALA A 37 -0.83 -2.14 6.48
N HIS A 38 0.51 -2.17 6.55
CA HIS A 38 1.26 -3.13 7.35
C HIS A 38 0.96 -2.99 8.84
N LEU A 39 1.00 -1.75 9.36
CA LEU A 39 0.68 -1.45 10.75
C LEU A 39 -0.75 -1.86 11.10
N ALA A 40 -1.71 -1.57 10.21
CA ALA A 40 -3.10 -1.96 10.41
C ALA A 40 -3.27 -3.49 10.39
N ASN A 41 -2.61 -4.20 9.46
CA ASN A 41 -2.66 -5.66 9.35
C ASN A 41 -2.05 -6.36 10.57
N GLN A 42 -1.01 -5.78 11.19
CA GLN A 42 -0.46 -6.32 12.44
C GLN A 42 -1.46 -6.27 13.61
N GLN A 43 -2.42 -5.33 13.57
CA GLN A 43 -3.41 -5.15 14.64
C GLN A 43 -4.58 -6.14 14.53
N THR A 44 -4.79 -6.80 13.38
CA THR A 44 -6.01 -7.58 13.14
C THR A 44 -6.09 -8.94 13.84
N LYS A 45 -5.08 -9.37 14.62
CA LYS A 45 -5.09 -10.63 15.40
C LYS A 45 -5.74 -11.84 14.69
N GLN A 46 -5.45 -12.01 13.39
CA GLN A 46 -5.99 -13.05 12.49
C GLN A 46 -7.46 -12.92 12.02
N ASP A 47 -8.19 -11.89 12.44
CA ASP A 47 -9.54 -11.59 11.96
C ASP A 47 -9.54 -11.34 10.44
N VAL A 48 -10.22 -12.23 9.70
CA VAL A 48 -10.27 -12.19 8.23
C VAL A 48 -11.09 -11.00 7.74
N GLU A 49 -12.16 -10.65 8.45
CA GLU A 49 -13.03 -9.54 8.07
C GLU A 49 -12.30 -8.20 8.24
N GLN A 50 -11.57 -8.03 9.35
CA GLN A 50 -10.74 -6.84 9.52
C GLN A 50 -9.64 -6.73 8.45
N ARG A 51 -8.99 -7.85 8.10
CA ARG A 51 -8.00 -7.88 7.01
C ARG A 51 -8.62 -7.50 5.68
N TYR A 52 -9.82 -7.99 5.39
CA TYR A 52 -10.57 -7.63 4.19
C TYR A 52 -10.84 -6.12 4.13
N GLN A 53 -11.37 -5.54 5.21
CA GLN A 53 -11.66 -4.11 5.29
C GLN A 53 -10.40 -3.24 5.14
N ILE A 54 -9.28 -3.66 5.73
CA ILE A 54 -8.00 -2.96 5.55
C ILE A 54 -7.54 -3.05 4.10
N LYS A 55 -7.54 -4.24 3.49
CA LYS A 55 -7.10 -4.44 2.10
C LYS A 55 -7.91 -3.56 1.14
N LEU A 56 -9.23 -3.51 1.30
CA LEU A 56 -10.12 -2.62 0.54
C LEU A 56 -9.78 -1.14 0.73
N ARG A 57 -9.61 -0.69 1.97
CA ARG A 57 -9.28 0.71 2.28
C ARG A 57 -7.98 1.13 1.62
N VAL A 58 -6.96 0.27 1.70
CA VAL A 58 -5.63 0.53 1.17
C VAL A 58 -5.67 0.58 -0.36
N ALA A 59 -6.35 -0.37 -1.00
CA ALA A 59 -6.53 -0.39 -2.44
C ALA A 59 -7.25 0.86 -2.95
N LYS A 60 -8.40 1.24 -2.35
CA LYS A 60 -9.13 2.47 -2.72
C LYS A 60 -8.27 3.74 -2.57
N ARG A 61 -7.45 3.83 -1.52
CA ARG A 61 -6.52 4.96 -1.33
C ARG A 61 -5.46 5.07 -2.43
N LEU A 62 -5.01 3.96 -3.02
CA LEU A 62 -4.04 4.02 -4.13
C LEU A 62 -4.62 4.76 -5.34
N TYR A 63 -5.87 4.46 -5.70
CA TYR A 63 -6.56 5.13 -6.81
C TYR A 63 -6.82 6.61 -6.51
N GLN A 64 -7.08 6.98 -5.26
CA GLN A 64 -7.34 8.38 -4.87
C GLN A 64 -6.12 9.29 -4.96
N ARG A 65 -4.90 8.74 -4.85
CA ARG A 65 -3.66 9.52 -4.77
C ARG A 65 -3.08 9.93 -6.14
N GLY A 66 -3.77 9.63 -7.24
CA GLY A 66 -3.41 10.11 -8.57
C GLY A 66 -2.14 9.48 -9.14
N TYR A 67 -1.76 8.29 -8.69
CA TYR A 67 -0.63 7.55 -9.25
C TYR A 67 -0.89 7.12 -10.69
N GLY A 68 0.18 6.94 -11.46
CA GLY A 68 0.08 6.36 -12.80
C GLY A 68 -0.44 4.93 -12.74
N ARG A 69 -1.11 4.47 -13.81
CA ARG A 69 -1.69 3.12 -13.86
C ARG A 69 -0.67 2.02 -13.54
N GLN A 70 0.56 2.15 -14.03
CA GLN A 70 1.62 1.17 -13.78
C GLN A 70 2.05 1.13 -12.31
N ASP A 71 2.18 2.30 -11.67
CA ASP A 71 2.53 2.38 -10.24
C ASP A 71 1.42 1.77 -9.38
N ILE A 72 0.15 2.03 -9.72
CA ILE A 72 -0.99 1.42 -9.02
C ILE A 72 -0.91 -0.11 -9.09
N LEU A 73 -0.63 -0.69 -10.26
CA LEU A 73 -0.53 -2.14 -10.42
C LEU A 73 0.61 -2.73 -9.58
N GLU A 74 1.79 -2.11 -9.57
CA GLU A 74 2.92 -2.60 -8.77
C GLU A 74 2.65 -2.48 -7.26
N LEU A 75 2.05 -1.37 -6.81
CA LEU A 75 1.68 -1.19 -5.41
C LEU A 75 0.57 -2.16 -4.99
N PHE A 76 -0.37 -2.45 -5.89
CA PHE A 76 -1.44 -3.43 -5.64
C PHE A 76 -0.86 -4.84 -5.45
N ARG A 77 0.10 -5.25 -6.28
CA ARG A 77 0.81 -6.53 -6.11
C ARG A 77 1.49 -6.64 -4.75
N LEU A 78 2.10 -5.56 -4.28
CA LEU A 78 2.71 -5.52 -2.94
C LEU A 78 1.66 -5.68 -1.83
N ILE A 79 0.49 -5.04 -1.97
CA ILE A 79 -0.62 -5.17 -1.00
C ILE A 79 -1.19 -6.58 -1.00
N ASP A 80 -1.37 -7.20 -2.17
CA ASP A 80 -1.84 -8.57 -2.28
C ASP A 80 -0.92 -9.56 -1.56
N TRP A 81 0.39 -9.34 -1.64
CA TRP A 81 1.36 -10.13 -0.89
C TRP A 81 1.34 -9.83 0.62
N LEU A 82 1.21 -8.55 0.99
CA LEU A 82 1.22 -8.10 2.38
C LEU A 82 -0.02 -8.55 3.17
N ILE A 83 -1.18 -8.55 2.53
CA ILE A 83 -2.48 -8.88 3.13
C ILE A 83 -3.12 -10.03 2.34
N SER A 84 -2.76 -11.24 2.74
CA SER A 84 -3.36 -12.46 2.18
C SER A 84 -4.75 -12.71 2.79
N LEU A 85 -5.71 -13.01 1.90
CA LEU A 85 -7.09 -13.35 2.23
C LEU A 85 -7.40 -14.77 1.74
N PRO A 86 -8.30 -15.52 2.41
CA PRO A 86 -8.81 -16.77 1.88
C PRO A 86 -9.63 -16.57 0.59
N ASP A 87 -9.74 -17.60 -0.25
CA ASP A 87 -10.30 -17.52 -1.61
C ASP A 87 -11.72 -16.92 -1.68
N ASN A 88 -12.57 -17.25 -0.70
CA ASN A 88 -13.94 -16.72 -0.62
C ASN A 88 -13.96 -15.20 -0.44
N TRP A 89 -13.03 -14.64 0.33
CA TRP A 89 -12.89 -13.20 0.54
C TRP A 89 -12.15 -12.51 -0.61
N GLN A 90 -11.19 -13.20 -1.24
CA GLN A 90 -10.45 -12.65 -2.37
C GLN A 90 -11.35 -12.41 -3.60
N THR A 91 -12.35 -13.28 -3.81
CA THR A 91 -13.36 -13.10 -4.87
C THR A 91 -14.18 -11.83 -4.65
N GLY A 92 -14.70 -11.64 -3.43
CA GLY A 92 -15.45 -10.43 -3.06
C GLY A 92 -14.61 -9.17 -3.19
N PHE A 93 -13.34 -9.23 -2.78
CA PHE A 93 -12.40 -8.12 -2.89
C PHE A 93 -12.19 -7.70 -4.35
N THR A 94 -12.02 -8.67 -5.25
CA THR A 94 -11.78 -8.42 -6.68
C THR A 94 -12.98 -7.72 -7.32
N GLU A 95 -14.20 -8.17 -7.00
CA GLU A 95 -15.44 -7.57 -7.51
C GLU A 95 -15.63 -6.14 -6.98
N GLU A 96 -15.36 -5.90 -5.69
CA GLU A 96 -15.45 -4.55 -5.12
C GLU A 96 -14.45 -3.58 -5.74
N ILE A 97 -13.21 -4.01 -5.99
CA ILE A 97 -12.20 -3.17 -6.64
C ILE A 97 -12.58 -2.90 -8.08
N ARG A 98 -13.05 -3.91 -8.82
CA ARG A 98 -13.53 -3.71 -10.19
C ARG A 98 -14.66 -2.68 -10.25
N ARG A 99 -15.68 -2.81 -9.39
CA ARG A 99 -16.77 -1.83 -9.30
C ARG A 99 -16.25 -0.44 -8.97
N TYR A 100 -15.30 -0.34 -8.05
CA TYR A 100 -14.68 0.93 -7.69
C TYR A 100 -13.87 1.55 -8.84
N GLU A 101 -13.17 0.74 -9.63
CA GLU A 101 -12.48 1.19 -10.84
C GLU A 101 -13.45 1.67 -11.91
N GLU A 102 -14.58 0.99 -12.12
CA GLU A 102 -15.63 1.41 -13.07
C GLU A 102 -16.23 2.77 -12.66
N GLU A 103 -16.54 2.93 -11.36
CA GLU A 103 -17.03 4.19 -10.77
C GLU A 103 -15.98 5.32 -10.87
N SER A 104 -14.71 5.00 -10.57
CA SER A 104 -13.61 5.98 -10.58
C SER A 104 -13.12 6.31 -11.99
N SER A 105 -13.23 5.39 -12.95
CA SER A 105 -12.89 5.62 -14.36
C SER A 105 -13.87 6.58 -15.03
N GLY A 106 -15.12 6.65 -14.55
CA GLY A 106 -16.05 7.73 -14.90
C GLY A 106 -15.60 9.12 -14.40
N VAL A 107 -14.76 9.17 -13.37
CA VAL A 107 -14.21 10.41 -12.78
C VAL A 107 -12.86 10.80 -13.40
N THR A 108 -12.04 9.83 -13.84
CA THR A 108 -10.71 10.08 -14.43
C THR A 108 -10.78 10.72 -15.83
N MET A 109 -11.92 10.70 -16.54
CA MET A 109 -12.10 11.45 -17.80
C MET A 109 -12.39 12.96 -17.62
N LEU A 110 -12.53 13.46 -16.39
CA LEU A 110 -12.80 14.87 -16.10
C LEU A 110 -11.58 15.66 -15.55
N LYS A 111 -10.35 15.19 -15.81
CA LYS A 111 -9.13 16.00 -15.65
C LYS A 111 -8.30 15.99 -16.91
#